data_AF-A0A7X8LVX6-F1
#
_entry.id   AF-A0A7X8LVX6-F1
#
_cell.length_a   1.000
_cell.length_b   1.000
_cell.length_c   1.000
_cell.angle_alpha   90.00
_cell.angle_beta   90.00
_cell.angle_gamma   90.00
#
_symmetry.space_group_name_H-M   'P 1'
#
loop_
_entity.id
_entity.type
_entity.pdbx_description
1 polymer ?
#
loop_
_entity_poly.entity_id
_entity_poly.type
_entity_poly.pdbx_seq_one_letter_code
_entity_poly.pdbx_strand_id
1 'polypeptide(L)'
;MVREVFISYANEDVKIAEDACKYLEQKNITCWIAPRDITPGREYGEAIIDAIENSKALLLIFSEYSNESPHVLREVERAVSKKVPVIAYRISNTTPCKSMEYFLLSNQWLNATDKDNHYEELYSSIIEILGKEEKDEKEEERADDNIVPVKDNKKKSYPLLGTILIFASCLLIFLSVLFIYNNKNKGQVAIGGTDQDIETPIASGGHDNTDTEYIEPTRDSETDREHDNREQKQEDEQNNNKSESGKEDPDSEEQSGKSDTQKEEPSEAQNQRPSVIDKVSVGDYIEFGAYEPQGYSSENADRDIIWLVIDINKEKNQLLLLSHKILDMKPYDVAESGVFDKDSEGNSYDRTIKDTYLFEQMIEFRGNSDWEKSNIRTWLNSDAARVTYKDREPIEKGTDEYENSYELEAGFLHGFTDKEKAMLCEREIITTLNGLEAQKEDKKAFSTDSDSIADTYDFSIYGTKTTKDKVFLLSLEEVQKYLYNNNLIIFAEPTQSAMDSDDSSYYFNSKYWPWSLRTPNGASAHEILAISAGISNTGDFRYYYAPACGLGIRPAITISLEQISFEGEGSKENPFIIAE
;
A
#
# COMPACT_ATOMS: atom_id res chain seq x y z
N MET A 1 -11.81 9.84 20.05
CA MET A 1 -11.92 9.69 21.52
C MET A 1 -10.97 8.59 21.93
N VAL A 2 -10.26 8.74 23.06
CA VAL A 2 -9.33 7.71 23.54
C VAL A 2 -10.14 6.47 23.94
N ARG A 3 -9.78 5.32 23.37
CA ARG A 3 -10.31 4.00 23.74
C ARG A 3 -9.25 3.25 24.54
N GLU A 4 -9.65 2.32 25.38
CA GLU A 4 -8.72 1.59 26.26
C GLU A 4 -8.03 0.43 25.54
N VAL A 5 -8.73 -0.24 24.63
CA VAL A 5 -8.22 -1.40 23.89
C VAL A 5 -8.34 -1.16 22.40
N PHE A 6 -7.25 -1.31 21.66
CA PHE A 6 -7.24 -1.38 20.20
C PHE A 6 -7.40 -2.85 19.78
N ILE A 7 -8.36 -3.16 18.91
CA ILE A 7 -8.57 -4.52 18.40
C ILE A 7 -8.01 -4.63 16.98
N SER A 8 -6.93 -5.40 16.85
CA SER A 8 -6.27 -5.76 15.59
C SER A 8 -6.72 -7.14 15.14
N TYR A 9 -7.17 -7.25 13.88
CA TYR A 9 -7.72 -8.49 13.31
C TYR A 9 -7.59 -8.49 11.79
N ALA A 10 -7.60 -9.67 11.16
CA ALA A 10 -7.73 -9.78 9.70
C ALA A 10 -9.21 -9.73 9.30
N ASN A 11 -9.52 -9.26 8.09
CA ASN A 11 -10.90 -9.05 7.65
C ASN A 11 -11.75 -10.34 7.72
N GLU A 12 -11.12 -11.49 7.46
CA GLU A 12 -11.69 -12.82 7.55
C GLU A 12 -12.18 -13.17 8.97
N ASP A 13 -11.61 -12.53 9.99
CA ASP A 13 -11.93 -12.75 11.41
C ASP A 13 -12.89 -11.70 11.99
N VAL A 14 -13.49 -10.84 11.15
CA VAL A 14 -14.34 -9.71 11.57
C VAL A 14 -15.42 -10.11 12.57
N LYS A 15 -16.06 -11.26 12.36
CA LYS A 15 -17.14 -11.74 13.24
C LYS A 15 -16.64 -11.97 14.67
N ILE A 16 -15.48 -12.59 14.83
CA ILE A 16 -14.89 -12.87 16.14
C ILE A 16 -14.40 -11.58 16.79
N ALA A 17 -13.78 -10.68 16.01
CA ALA A 17 -13.33 -9.39 16.49
C ALA A 17 -14.49 -8.53 17.00
N GLU A 18 -15.62 -8.52 16.28
CA GLU A 18 -16.84 -7.85 16.71
C GLU A 18 -17.45 -8.48 17.97
N ASP A 19 -17.49 -9.81 18.07
CA ASP A 19 -18.05 -10.50 19.23
C ASP A 19 -17.20 -10.23 20.48
N ALA A 20 -15.87 -10.27 20.35
CA ALA A 20 -14.94 -9.85 21.41
C ALA A 20 -15.15 -8.38 21.80
N CYS A 21 -15.27 -7.48 20.81
CA CYS A 21 -15.55 -6.06 21.03
C CYS A 21 -16.84 -5.85 21.82
N LYS A 22 -17.94 -6.46 21.39
CA LYS A 22 -19.26 -6.37 22.05
C LYS A 22 -19.17 -6.86 23.49
N TYR A 23 -18.47 -7.97 23.72
CA TYR A 23 -18.29 -8.55 25.04
C TYR A 23 -17.54 -7.61 25.99
N LEU A 24 -16.41 -7.04 25.54
CA LEU A 24 -15.61 -6.11 26.33
C LEU A 24 -16.37 -4.81 26.62
N GLU A 25 -17.12 -4.29 25.65
CA GLU A 25 -17.93 -3.08 25.82
C GLU A 25 -19.10 -3.29 26.79
N GLN A 26 -19.73 -4.47 26.80
CA GLN A 26 -20.74 -4.84 27.80
C GLN A 26 -20.19 -4.80 29.23
N LYS A 27 -18.90 -5.09 29.41
CA LYS A 27 -18.19 -5.04 30.70
C LYS A 27 -17.49 -3.69 30.95
N ASN A 28 -17.92 -2.62 30.26
CA ASN A 28 -17.41 -1.24 30.41
C ASN A 28 -15.93 -1.04 30.03
N ILE A 29 -15.40 -1.83 29.09
CA ILE A 29 -14.09 -1.59 28.46
C ILE A 29 -14.32 -0.91 27.11
N THR A 30 -13.76 0.28 26.92
CA THR A 30 -13.92 1.00 25.65
C THR A 30 -12.98 0.44 24.59
N CYS A 31 -13.52 -0.02 23.47
CA CYS A 31 -12.75 -0.62 22.40
C CYS A 31 -12.67 0.32 21.18
N TRP A 32 -11.55 0.28 20.48
CA TRP A 32 -11.37 0.83 19.15
C TRP A 32 -11.27 -0.33 18.16
N ILE A 33 -12.12 -0.33 17.14
CA ILE A 33 -12.08 -1.34 16.07
C ILE A 33 -12.34 -0.66 14.72
N ALA A 34 -11.46 -0.90 13.76
CA ALA A 34 -11.67 -0.46 12.38
C ALA A 34 -12.71 -1.36 11.69
N PRO A 35 -13.51 -0.85 10.73
CA PRO A 35 -13.63 0.56 10.35
C PRO A 35 -14.58 1.39 11.24
N ARG A 36 -15.26 0.76 12.22
CA ARG A 36 -16.33 1.37 13.05
C ARG A 36 -15.92 2.68 13.71
N ASP A 37 -14.70 2.75 14.24
CA ASP A 37 -14.22 3.89 15.04
C ASP A 37 -13.38 4.91 14.25
N ILE A 38 -13.35 4.79 12.91
CA ILE A 38 -12.67 5.74 12.02
C ILE A 38 -13.63 6.89 11.73
N THR A 39 -13.20 8.11 12.04
CA THR A 39 -14.03 9.30 11.85
C THR A 39 -14.11 9.62 10.35
N PRO A 40 -15.31 9.73 9.75
CA PRO A 40 -15.44 10.10 8.35
C PRO A 40 -14.70 11.41 8.03
N GLY A 41 -13.84 11.39 7.01
CA GLY A 41 -13.04 12.54 6.60
C GLY A 41 -11.70 12.71 7.35
N ARG A 42 -11.34 11.82 8.28
CA ARG A 42 -9.93 11.68 8.72
C ARG A 42 -9.16 10.75 7.79
N GLU A 43 -7.86 10.99 7.70
CA GLU A 43 -6.92 10.07 7.08
C GLU A 43 -6.92 8.75 7.89
N TYR A 44 -6.95 7.63 7.18
CA TYR A 44 -7.22 6.30 7.72
C TYR A 44 -6.02 5.76 8.50
N GLY A 45 -4.81 5.93 7.95
CA GLY A 45 -3.55 5.53 8.59
C GLY A 45 -3.28 6.32 9.87
N GLU A 46 -3.47 7.65 9.84
CA GLU A 46 -3.37 8.56 10.98
C GLU A 46 -4.35 8.13 12.08
N ALA A 47 -5.60 7.81 11.72
CA ALA A 47 -6.59 7.36 12.69
C ALA A 47 -6.18 6.05 13.40
N ILE A 48 -5.59 5.09 12.67
CA ILE A 48 -5.08 3.84 13.24
C ILE A 48 -3.88 4.10 14.14
N ILE A 49 -2.89 4.87 13.68
CA ILE A 49 -1.69 5.19 14.44
C ILE A 49 -2.07 5.92 15.73
N ASP A 50 -2.90 6.95 15.64
CA ASP A 50 -3.43 7.68 16.78
C ASP A 50 -4.15 6.73 17.75
N ALA A 51 -4.98 5.82 17.23
CA ALA A 51 -5.74 4.89 18.06
C ALA A 51 -4.82 3.90 18.81
N ILE A 52 -3.80 3.35 18.15
CA ILE A 52 -2.82 2.46 18.79
C ILE A 52 -2.05 3.22 19.87
N GLU A 53 -1.52 4.40 19.56
CA GLU A 53 -0.70 5.19 20.48
C GLU A 53 -1.45 5.65 21.73
N ASN A 54 -2.75 5.89 21.60
CA ASN A 54 -3.59 6.32 22.72
C ASN A 54 -4.26 5.15 23.47
N SER A 55 -4.16 3.92 22.97
CA SER A 55 -4.73 2.75 23.64
C SER A 55 -3.81 2.23 24.76
N LYS A 56 -4.40 1.64 25.78
CA LYS A 56 -3.67 1.05 26.91
C LYS A 56 -3.23 -0.39 26.65
N ALA A 57 -3.87 -1.07 25.70
CA ALA A 57 -3.52 -2.40 25.23
C ALA A 57 -3.96 -2.58 23.77
N LEU A 58 -3.27 -3.46 23.05
CA LEU A 58 -3.67 -3.99 21.76
C LEU A 58 -4.13 -5.45 21.94
N LEU A 59 -5.36 -5.75 21.55
CA LEU A 59 -5.88 -7.10 21.43
C LEU A 59 -5.68 -7.57 19.98
N LEU A 60 -4.83 -8.57 19.78
CA LEU A 60 -4.62 -9.22 18.50
C LEU A 60 -5.51 -10.46 18.40
N ILE A 61 -6.47 -10.48 17.49
CA ILE A 61 -7.18 -11.69 17.09
C ILE A 61 -6.25 -12.47 16.15
N PHE A 62 -5.63 -13.52 16.68
CA PHE A 62 -4.58 -14.27 15.98
C PHE A 62 -5.13 -15.51 15.26
N SER A 63 -5.06 -15.50 13.93
CA SER A 63 -5.47 -16.55 13.00
C SER A 63 -4.39 -16.80 11.94
N GLU A 64 -4.62 -17.72 11.00
CA GLU A 64 -3.81 -17.85 9.79
C GLU A 64 -3.84 -16.58 8.92
N TYR A 65 -4.99 -15.92 8.82
CA TYR A 65 -5.18 -14.69 8.06
C TYR A 65 -4.43 -13.51 8.69
N SER A 66 -4.54 -13.34 10.01
CA SER A 66 -3.84 -12.28 10.73
C SER A 66 -2.32 -12.49 10.71
N ASN A 67 -1.88 -13.75 10.66
CA ASN A 67 -0.47 -14.12 10.60
C ASN A 67 0.17 -13.83 9.23
N GLU A 68 -0.64 -13.79 8.16
CA GLU A 68 -0.22 -13.41 6.81
C GLU A 68 -0.49 -11.94 6.49
N SER A 69 -1.23 -11.22 7.33
CA SER A 69 -1.60 -9.82 7.11
C SER A 69 -0.46 -8.84 7.44
N PRO A 70 0.06 -8.10 6.44
CA PRO A 70 1.10 -7.08 6.68
C PRO A 70 0.59 -5.91 7.52
N HIS A 71 -0.70 -5.59 7.44
CA HIS A 71 -1.31 -4.53 8.24
C HIS A 71 -1.36 -4.89 9.71
N VAL A 72 -1.86 -6.09 10.04
CA VAL A 72 -1.86 -6.60 11.42
C VAL A 72 -0.43 -6.65 11.96
N LEU A 73 0.53 -7.10 11.15
CA LEU A 73 1.95 -7.09 11.54
C LEU A 73 2.45 -5.68 11.86
N ARG A 74 2.13 -4.66 11.04
CA ARG A 74 2.50 -3.27 11.29
C ARG A 74 1.83 -2.69 12.53
N GLU A 75 0.58 -3.02 12.79
CA GLU A 75 -0.13 -2.60 14.01
C GLU A 75 0.52 -3.19 15.26
N VAL A 76 0.87 -4.48 15.21
CA VAL A 76 1.59 -5.19 16.28
C VAL A 76 2.99 -4.60 16.47
N GLU A 77 3.75 -4.38 15.39
CA GLU A 77 5.06 -3.72 15.42
C GLU A 77 4.97 -2.32 16.03
N ARG A 78 3.95 -1.55 15.64
CA ARG A 78 3.72 -0.19 16.15
C ARG A 78 3.39 -0.21 17.63
N ALA A 79 2.50 -1.11 18.06
CA ALA A 79 2.16 -1.29 19.47
C ALA A 79 3.40 -1.64 20.29
N VAL A 80 4.20 -2.61 19.84
CA VAL A 80 5.47 -2.99 20.48
C VAL A 80 6.44 -1.80 20.55
N SER A 81 6.63 -1.09 19.44
CA SER A 81 7.52 0.09 19.37
C SER A 81 7.09 1.21 20.32
N LYS A 82 5.78 1.38 20.52
CA LYS A 82 5.19 2.37 21.43
C LYS A 82 4.99 1.86 22.85
N LYS A 83 5.43 0.63 23.14
CA LYS A 83 5.29 -0.06 24.43
C LYS A 83 3.84 -0.24 24.87
N VAL A 84 2.92 -0.32 23.91
CA VAL A 84 1.54 -0.73 24.14
C VAL A 84 1.54 -2.27 24.28
N PRO A 85 1.09 -2.82 25.42
CA PRO A 85 1.02 -4.27 25.63
C PRO A 85 0.15 -4.95 24.57
N VAL A 86 0.64 -6.06 24.01
CA VAL A 86 -0.07 -6.86 23.01
C VAL A 86 -0.58 -8.15 23.65
N ILE A 87 -1.89 -8.38 23.56
CA ILE A 87 -2.57 -9.59 24.02
C ILE A 87 -2.90 -10.43 22.78
N ALA A 88 -2.26 -11.60 22.65
CA ALA A 88 -2.52 -12.50 21.53
C ALA A 88 -3.68 -13.43 21.87
N TYR A 89 -4.84 -13.21 21.24
CA TYR A 89 -6.03 -14.04 21.37
C TYR A 89 -6.12 -15.00 20.17
N ARG A 90 -5.65 -16.22 20.39
CA ARG A 90 -5.42 -17.23 19.35
C ARG A 90 -6.71 -17.99 19.05
N ILE A 91 -7.20 -17.87 17.82
CA ILE A 91 -8.41 -18.54 17.33
C ILE A 91 -8.13 -19.64 16.32
N SER A 92 -6.87 -19.77 15.86
CA SER A 92 -6.41 -20.86 15.01
C SER A 92 -5.15 -21.53 15.58
N ASN A 93 -4.92 -22.80 15.24
CA ASN A 93 -3.72 -23.53 15.64
C ASN A 93 -2.47 -23.23 14.79
N THR A 94 -2.52 -22.18 13.96
CA THR A 94 -1.40 -21.78 13.10
C THR A 94 -0.21 -21.29 13.92
N THR A 95 1.00 -21.55 13.42
CA THR A 95 2.25 -21.07 14.02
C THR A 95 2.58 -19.67 13.49
N PRO A 96 2.94 -18.70 14.35
CA PRO A 96 3.42 -17.39 13.91
C PRO A 96 4.50 -17.49 12.84
N CYS A 97 4.39 -16.68 11.79
CA CYS A 97 5.49 -16.47 10.86
C CYS A 97 6.66 -15.77 11.58
N LYS A 98 7.88 -15.83 11.05
CA LYS A 98 9.08 -15.32 11.76
C LYS A 98 8.95 -13.87 12.23
N SER A 99 8.32 -13.00 11.42
CA SER A 99 8.11 -11.60 11.76
C SER A 99 7.11 -11.44 12.91
N MET A 100 5.98 -12.14 12.85
CA MET A 100 5.00 -12.15 13.92
C MET A 100 5.54 -12.79 15.20
N GLU A 101 6.27 -13.91 15.07
CA GLU A 101 6.93 -14.60 16.18
C GLU A 101 7.80 -13.62 16.96
N TYR A 102 8.67 -12.86 16.28
CA TYR A 102 9.57 -11.88 16.89
C TYR A 102 8.86 -10.88 17.81
N PHE A 103 7.71 -10.35 17.39
CA PHE A 103 6.93 -9.39 18.18
C PHE A 103 6.06 -10.05 19.26
N LEU A 104 5.73 -11.35 19.11
CA LEU A 104 4.92 -12.11 20.06
C LEU A 104 5.76 -12.90 21.07
N LEU A 105 7.10 -12.92 20.96
CA LEU A 105 8.03 -13.70 21.81
C LEU A 105 7.86 -13.46 23.33
N SER A 106 7.34 -12.29 23.73
CA SER A 106 7.14 -11.91 25.13
C SER A 106 5.69 -11.96 25.63
N ASN A 107 4.73 -12.34 24.77
CA ASN A 107 3.31 -12.09 25.04
C ASN A 107 2.64 -13.32 25.68
N GLN A 108 1.69 -13.08 26.57
CA GLN A 108 0.79 -14.15 27.05
C GLN A 108 -0.24 -14.46 25.96
N TRP A 109 -0.35 -15.74 25.62
CA TRP A 109 -1.31 -16.24 24.64
C TRP A 109 -2.59 -16.68 25.34
N LEU A 110 -3.72 -16.17 24.90
CA LEU A 110 -5.04 -16.70 25.25
C LEU A 110 -5.48 -17.63 24.13
N ASN A 111 -5.71 -18.90 24.46
CA ASN A 111 -6.02 -19.90 23.46
C ASN A 111 -7.54 -20.11 23.37
N ALA A 112 -8.15 -19.56 22.33
CA ALA A 112 -9.58 -19.66 22.03
C ALA A 112 -9.88 -20.60 20.86
N THR A 113 -9.07 -21.65 20.69
CA THR A 113 -9.23 -22.64 19.61
C THR A 113 -10.34 -23.67 19.86
N ASP A 114 -11.02 -23.63 21.01
CA ASP A 114 -12.19 -24.47 21.32
C ASP A 114 -13.52 -23.69 21.23
N LYS A 115 -14.66 -24.38 21.40
CA LYS A 115 -15.99 -23.87 21.03
C LYS A 115 -16.56 -22.75 21.90
N ASP A 116 -15.92 -22.41 23.03
CA ASP A 116 -16.51 -21.48 24.01
C ASP A 116 -15.90 -20.07 23.98
N ASN A 117 -15.00 -19.78 23.02
CA ASN A 117 -14.36 -18.47 22.79
C ASN A 117 -13.70 -17.80 24.03
N HIS A 118 -13.71 -18.40 25.22
CA HIS A 118 -12.97 -17.95 26.41
C HIS A 118 -13.03 -16.43 26.71
N TYR A 119 -14.19 -15.79 26.48
CA TYR A 119 -14.30 -14.34 26.62
C TYR A 119 -14.12 -13.83 28.06
N GLU A 120 -14.46 -14.63 29.07
CA GLU A 120 -14.18 -14.27 30.48
C GLU A 120 -12.66 -14.24 30.75
N GLU A 121 -11.89 -15.19 30.23
CA GLU A 121 -10.42 -15.21 30.39
C GLU A 121 -9.75 -14.03 29.66
N LEU A 122 -10.27 -13.69 28.48
CA LEU A 122 -9.90 -12.48 27.75
C LEU A 122 -10.16 -11.22 28.57
N TYR A 123 -11.35 -11.12 29.17
CA TYR A 123 -11.71 -9.98 30.00
C TYR A 123 -10.81 -9.85 31.24
N SER A 124 -10.59 -10.94 31.99
CA SER A 124 -9.73 -10.91 33.18
C SER A 124 -8.29 -10.49 32.83
N SER A 125 -7.75 -10.96 31.69
CA SER A 125 -6.42 -10.57 31.20
C SER A 125 -6.33 -9.09 30.83
N ILE A 126 -7.36 -8.55 30.18
CA ILE A 126 -7.43 -7.12 29.83
C ILE A 126 -7.54 -6.27 31.10
N ILE A 127 -8.39 -6.65 32.07
CA ILE A 127 -8.56 -5.91 33.33
C ILE A 127 -7.27 -5.83 34.13
N GLU A 128 -6.49 -6.92 34.17
CA GLU A 128 -5.17 -6.95 34.80
C GLU A 128 -4.22 -5.93 34.15
N ILE A 129 -4.16 -5.89 32.82
CA ILE A 129 -3.32 -4.92 32.07
C ILE A 129 -3.81 -3.49 32.28
N LEU A 130 -5.12 -3.27 32.36
CA LEU A 130 -5.71 -1.95 32.60
C LEU A 130 -5.56 -1.49 34.06
N GLY A 131 -5.14 -2.37 34.98
CA GLY A 131 -5.02 -2.08 36.41
C GLY A 131 -6.36 -1.77 37.08
N LYS A 132 -7.45 -2.36 36.59
CA LYS A 132 -8.79 -2.22 37.17
C LYS A 132 -9.06 -3.36 38.15
N GLU A 133 -9.78 -3.11 39.25
CA GLU A 133 -10.25 -4.18 40.13
C GLU A 133 -11.48 -4.87 39.50
N GLU A 134 -11.51 -6.20 39.52
CA GLU A 134 -12.66 -7.00 39.08
C GLU A 134 -13.84 -6.66 40.01
N LYS A 135 -14.85 -5.96 39.48
CA LYS A 135 -16.10 -5.75 40.23
C LYS A 135 -16.96 -6.99 40.09
N ASP A 136 -16.93 -7.85 41.09
CA ASP A 136 -17.89 -8.93 41.24
C ASP A 136 -19.31 -8.34 41.35
N GLU A 137 -20.16 -8.55 40.34
CA GLU A 137 -21.58 -8.17 40.33
C GLU A 137 -22.45 -9.05 41.26
N LYS A 138 -21.91 -9.50 42.41
CA LYS A 138 -22.62 -10.36 43.36
C LYS A 138 -22.61 -9.80 44.78
N GLU A 139 -22.96 -8.53 44.99
CA GLU A 139 -23.16 -8.03 46.36
C GLU A 139 -24.16 -6.88 46.56
N GLU A 140 -25.13 -6.68 45.64
CA GLU A 140 -26.28 -5.79 45.90
C GLU A 140 -27.60 -6.56 46.01
N GLU A 141 -27.68 -7.50 46.96
CA GLU A 141 -28.98 -7.91 47.52
C GLU A 141 -28.83 -8.54 48.92
N ARG A 142 -28.60 -7.72 49.95
CA ARG A 142 -29.22 -7.89 51.30
C ARG A 142 -28.89 -6.73 52.26
N ALA A 143 -29.99 -6.10 52.66
CA ALA A 143 -30.21 -5.02 53.61
C ALA A 143 -29.38 -5.00 54.93
N ASP A 144 -28.99 -3.76 55.28
CA ASP A 144 -29.30 -3.01 56.53
C ASP A 144 -29.25 -3.74 57.89
N ASP A 145 -28.24 -3.42 58.72
CA ASP A 145 -28.49 -2.84 60.04
C ASP A 145 -27.21 -2.27 60.71
N ASN A 146 -27.40 -1.28 61.56
CA ASN A 146 -26.40 -0.38 62.17
C ASN A 146 -25.42 -1.04 63.18
N ILE A 147 -24.22 -0.42 63.35
CA ILE A 147 -23.58 0.05 64.61
C ILE A 147 -22.02 0.11 64.52
N VAL A 148 -21.45 1.28 64.84
CA VAL A 148 -20.02 1.61 65.09
C VAL A 148 -19.76 1.44 66.62
N PRO A 149 -18.60 0.99 67.19
CA PRO A 149 -17.30 1.68 67.04
C PRO A 149 -15.95 0.92 67.20
N VAL A 150 -14.94 1.50 66.52
CA VAL A 150 -13.52 1.77 66.89
C VAL A 150 -12.69 0.72 67.66
N LYS A 151 -11.54 0.32 67.07
CA LYS A 151 -10.22 0.37 67.74
C LYS A 151 -9.01 0.15 66.82
N ASP A 152 -8.03 1.04 66.99
CA ASP A 152 -6.64 0.96 66.56
C ASP A 152 -5.96 -0.38 66.90
N ASN A 153 -5.04 -0.85 66.03
CA ASN A 153 -3.68 -1.21 66.47
C ASN A 153 -2.69 -1.50 65.32
N LYS A 154 -1.69 -0.62 65.25
CA LYS A 154 -0.23 -0.87 65.18
C LYS A 154 0.36 -1.73 64.03
N LYS A 155 1.16 -1.00 63.24
CA LYS A 155 2.32 -1.45 62.45
C LYS A 155 3.20 -2.49 63.17
N LYS A 156 3.66 -3.50 62.43
CA LYS A 156 4.90 -4.24 62.72
C LYS A 156 5.85 -4.12 61.52
N SER A 157 7.01 -3.56 61.80
CA SER A 157 8.18 -3.43 60.92
C SER A 157 9.15 -4.59 61.19
N TYR A 158 9.80 -5.11 60.16
CA TYR A 158 10.95 -6.02 60.26
C TYR A 158 12.19 -5.38 59.61
N PRO A 159 13.39 -5.51 60.20
CA PRO A 159 14.54 -4.67 59.86
C PRO A 159 15.38 -5.20 58.70
N LEU A 160 15.95 -4.23 57.98
CA LEU A 160 17.10 -4.29 57.07
C LEU A 160 18.30 -5.04 57.71
N LEU A 161 18.43 -6.35 57.47
CA LEU A 161 19.68 -7.07 57.72
C LEU A 161 20.06 -8.09 56.62
N GLY A 162 19.13 -8.46 55.73
CA GLY A 162 19.38 -9.39 54.64
C GLY A 162 20.06 -8.79 53.41
N THR A 163 19.94 -7.48 53.17
CA THR A 163 20.42 -6.83 51.94
C THR A 163 21.91 -6.46 52.00
N ILE A 164 22.47 -6.23 53.19
CA ILE A 164 23.89 -5.84 53.35
C ILE A 164 24.84 -7.03 53.10
N LEU A 165 24.42 -8.26 53.44
CA LEU A 165 25.21 -9.47 53.22
C LEU A 165 25.30 -9.87 51.74
N ILE A 166 24.26 -9.59 50.95
CA ILE A 166 24.22 -9.89 49.52
C ILE A 166 25.12 -8.90 48.75
N PHE A 167 25.09 -7.61 49.09
CA PHE A 167 25.97 -6.61 48.46
C PHE A 167 27.46 -6.84 48.77
N ALA A 168 27.80 -7.31 49.97
CA ALA A 168 29.18 -7.61 50.33
C ALA A 168 29.75 -8.81 49.55
N SER A 169 28.94 -9.82 49.24
CA SER A 169 29.39 -10.97 48.45
C SER A 169 29.58 -10.62 46.98
N CYS A 170 28.67 -9.82 46.40
CA CYS A 170 28.79 -9.34 45.02
C CYS A 170 30.02 -8.44 44.82
N LEU A 171 30.35 -7.60 45.81
CA LEU A 171 31.53 -6.74 45.75
C LEU A 171 32.84 -7.53 45.79
N LEU A 172 32.91 -8.60 46.60
CA LEU A 172 34.10 -9.47 46.65
C LEU A 172 34.30 -10.24 45.34
N ILE A 173 33.22 -10.72 44.72
CA ILE A 173 33.28 -11.37 43.41
C ILE A 173 33.76 -10.38 42.35
N PHE A 174 33.20 -9.17 42.31
CA PHE A 174 33.60 -8.13 41.36
C PHE A 174 35.09 -7.73 41.50
N LEU A 175 35.58 -7.59 42.73
CA LEU A 175 37.00 -7.29 42.99
C LEU A 175 37.93 -8.44 42.57
N SER A 176 37.49 -9.69 42.71
CA SER A 176 38.28 -10.86 42.26
C SER A 176 38.41 -10.93 40.73
N VAL A 177 37.34 -10.59 40.00
CA VAL A 177 37.33 -10.55 38.52
C VAL A 177 38.23 -9.42 38.01
N LEU A 178 38.16 -8.23 38.62
CA LEU A 178 39.04 -7.10 38.30
C LEU A 178 40.53 -7.41 38.55
N PHE A 179 40.83 -8.15 39.62
CA PHE A 179 42.21 -8.56 39.91
C PHE A 179 42.73 -9.56 38.86
N ILE A 180 41.93 -10.54 38.44
CA ILE A 180 42.30 -11.50 37.38
C ILE A 180 42.50 -10.77 36.05
N TYR A 181 41.62 -9.84 35.70
CA TYR A 181 41.71 -9.08 34.45
C TYR A 181 42.99 -8.21 34.40
N ASN A 182 43.29 -7.50 35.49
CA ASN A 182 44.49 -6.66 35.55
C ASN A 182 45.81 -7.46 35.58
N ASN A 183 45.80 -8.69 36.08
CA ASN A 183 47.00 -9.55 36.07
C ASN A 183 47.26 -10.18 34.70
N LYS A 184 46.20 -10.42 33.89
CA LYS A 184 46.32 -10.98 32.54
C LYS A 184 46.92 -9.98 31.53
N ASN A 185 46.69 -8.68 31.75
CA ASN A 185 47.15 -7.61 30.85
C ASN A 185 48.56 -7.04 31.16
N LYS A 186 49.30 -7.62 32.13
CA LYS A 186 50.66 -7.18 32.48
C LYS A 186 51.78 -8.06 31.92
N GLY A 187 51.47 -9.10 31.15
CA GLY A 187 52.47 -10.02 30.61
C GLY A 187 52.32 -10.26 29.12
N GLN A 188 52.74 -9.29 28.29
CA GLN A 188 53.38 -9.54 26.98
C GLN A 188 53.71 -8.20 26.29
N VAL A 189 54.96 -7.76 26.43
CA VAL A 189 55.63 -6.84 25.51
C VAL A 189 57.03 -7.38 25.21
N ALA A 190 57.35 -7.37 23.91
CA ALA A 190 58.66 -7.38 23.23
C ALA A 190 59.35 -8.70 22.82
N ILE A 191 59.73 -8.67 21.52
CA ILE A 191 60.96 -9.11 20.78
C ILE A 191 60.49 -9.88 19.52
N GLY A 192 60.80 -9.59 18.25
CA GLY A 192 61.88 -8.83 17.58
C GLY A 192 62.68 -9.78 16.65
N GLY A 193 62.66 -9.57 15.32
CA GLY A 193 63.72 -10.06 14.38
C GLY A 193 63.34 -10.99 13.20
N THR A 194 63.47 -10.46 11.97
CA THR A 194 64.04 -10.97 10.68
C THR A 194 64.12 -12.49 10.37
N ASP A 195 63.63 -12.93 9.18
CA ASP A 195 64.40 -13.19 7.93
C ASP A 195 63.58 -13.90 6.82
N GLN A 196 64.14 -13.91 5.60
CA GLN A 196 63.59 -14.30 4.28
C GLN A 196 63.37 -15.82 4.05
N ASP A 197 62.44 -16.18 3.15
CA ASP A 197 62.69 -16.88 1.85
C ASP A 197 61.47 -17.69 1.30
N ILE A 198 61.13 -17.38 0.04
CA ILE A 198 60.71 -18.21 -1.13
C ILE A 198 59.84 -19.47 -0.93
N GLU A 199 58.64 -19.50 -1.53
CA GLU A 199 58.17 -20.43 -2.59
C GLU A 199 56.68 -20.19 -2.99
N THR A 200 56.41 -20.10 -4.30
CA THR A 200 55.10 -20.17 -5.00
C THR A 200 54.45 -21.58 -4.89
N PRO A 201 53.15 -21.88 -5.25
CA PRO A 201 52.34 -21.28 -6.32
C PRO A 201 50.78 -21.27 -6.13
N ILE A 202 50.09 -20.86 -7.22
CA ILE A 202 48.73 -21.21 -7.70
C ILE A 202 47.64 -20.14 -7.50
N ALA A 203 47.17 -19.65 -8.65
CA ALA A 203 46.07 -18.73 -8.83
C ALA A 203 44.71 -19.46 -8.87
N SER A 204 43.73 -18.93 -8.15
CA SER A 204 42.30 -19.03 -8.47
C SER A 204 41.61 -17.78 -7.92
N GLY A 205 41.16 -16.90 -8.82
CA GLY A 205 40.48 -15.66 -8.45
C GLY A 205 39.04 -15.92 -8.04
N GLY A 206 38.72 -15.53 -6.81
CA GLY A 206 37.38 -15.09 -6.41
C GLY A 206 37.43 -13.56 -6.20
N HIS A 207 36.36 -12.87 -6.55
CA HIS A 207 36.04 -11.49 -6.13
C HIS A 207 34.57 -11.59 -5.71
N ASP A 208 34.22 -11.65 -4.43
CA ASP A 208 34.45 -10.73 -3.30
C ASP A 208 33.47 -9.56 -3.33
N ASN A 209 32.43 -9.74 -2.50
CA ASN A 209 31.41 -8.76 -2.13
C ASN A 209 32.04 -7.75 -1.18
N THR A 210 31.82 -6.46 -1.39
CA THR A 210 31.94 -5.50 -0.29
C THR A 210 30.84 -4.45 -0.37
N ASP A 211 30.12 -4.41 0.73
CA ASP A 211 29.15 -3.41 1.16
C ASP A 211 29.68 -1.98 1.03
N THR A 212 28.86 -1.07 0.50
CA THR A 212 29.09 0.37 0.58
C THR A 212 28.19 1.00 1.63
N GLU A 213 28.81 1.35 2.74
CA GLU A 213 28.32 2.20 3.83
C GLU A 213 28.18 3.64 3.33
N TYR A 214 26.99 4.23 3.47
CA TYR A 214 26.68 5.60 3.04
C TYR A 214 27.10 6.61 4.13
N ILE A 215 27.94 7.58 3.78
CA ILE A 215 28.39 8.69 4.63
C ILE A 215 27.66 9.97 4.19
N GLU A 216 26.91 10.59 5.09
CA GLU A 216 26.39 11.96 4.92
C GLU A 216 27.53 13.01 4.91
N PRO A 217 27.36 14.11 4.16
CA PRO A 217 27.99 15.37 4.52
C PRO A 217 26.96 16.48 4.78
N THR A 218 27.01 16.99 6.01
CA THR A 218 26.56 18.32 6.43
C THR A 218 27.45 19.42 5.82
N ARG A 219 26.87 20.57 5.42
CA ARG A 219 27.30 21.92 5.87
C ARG A 219 26.56 23.11 5.24
N ASP A 220 26.39 24.11 6.10
CA ASP A 220 26.01 25.51 5.92
C ASP A 220 26.90 26.31 4.95
N SER A 221 26.35 27.36 4.31
CA SER A 221 26.58 28.78 4.68
C SER A 221 26.29 29.77 3.52
N GLU A 222 25.45 30.77 3.82
CA GLU A 222 25.44 32.21 3.44
C GLU A 222 26.15 32.72 2.15
N THR A 223 25.45 33.51 1.32
CA THR A 223 25.51 35.00 1.30
C THR A 223 24.91 35.62 0.02
N ASP A 224 24.04 36.61 0.25
CA ASP A 224 23.85 37.90 -0.44
C ASP A 224 23.90 38.03 -1.98
N ARG A 225 22.81 38.60 -2.54
CA ARG A 225 22.80 40.04 -2.95
C ARG A 225 21.42 40.54 -3.36
N GLU A 226 21.06 41.66 -2.75
CA GLU A 226 20.02 42.62 -3.14
C GLU A 226 20.31 43.26 -4.50
N HIS A 227 19.28 43.51 -5.31
CA HIS A 227 18.96 44.88 -5.77
C HIS A 227 17.62 44.99 -6.52
N ASP A 228 16.89 46.00 -6.05
CA ASP A 228 15.99 46.93 -6.72
C ASP A 228 14.56 46.60 -7.21
N ASN A 229 13.71 47.31 -6.47
CA ASN A 229 12.34 47.76 -6.61
C ASN A 229 12.00 48.60 -7.87
N ARG A 230 10.70 48.51 -8.20
CA ARG A 230 9.78 49.60 -8.67
C ARG A 230 9.97 50.10 -10.12
N GLU A 231 8.96 50.53 -10.86
CA GLU A 231 7.50 50.70 -10.68
C GLU A 231 6.88 50.95 -12.07
N GLN A 232 5.62 50.55 -12.21
CA GLN A 232 4.53 51.20 -12.97
C GLN A 232 4.71 51.63 -14.43
N LYS A 233 3.75 51.16 -15.25
CA LYS A 233 2.82 52.08 -15.92
C LYS A 233 1.51 51.38 -16.32
N GLN A 234 0.40 51.91 -15.80
CA GLN A 234 -0.94 51.82 -16.39
C GLN A 234 -1.02 52.77 -17.58
N GLU A 235 -1.82 52.43 -18.58
CA GLU A 235 -2.57 53.41 -19.37
C GLU A 235 -3.89 52.77 -19.85
N ASP A 236 -4.95 53.54 -19.65
CA ASP A 236 -6.35 53.28 -19.94
C ASP A 236 -6.67 53.26 -21.44
N GLU A 237 -7.78 52.63 -21.84
CA GLU A 237 -8.80 53.33 -22.63
C GLU A 237 -10.17 52.61 -22.62
N GLN A 238 -11.21 53.44 -22.56
CA GLN A 238 -12.62 53.12 -22.32
C GLN A 238 -13.48 53.49 -23.55
N ASN A 239 -14.65 52.84 -23.65
CA ASN A 239 -15.89 53.31 -24.30
C ASN A 239 -15.95 53.27 -25.85
N ASN A 240 -17.06 53.01 -26.57
CA ASN A 240 -18.50 52.99 -26.23
C ASN A 240 -19.38 52.46 -27.42
N ASN A 241 -20.49 51.78 -27.09
CA ASN A 241 -21.89 51.91 -27.60
C ASN A 241 -22.33 51.80 -29.10
N LYS A 242 -23.37 50.96 -29.31
CA LYS A 242 -24.74 51.19 -29.92
C LYS A 242 -25.19 50.01 -30.81
N SER A 243 -26.19 49.20 -30.43
CA SER A 243 -27.66 49.33 -30.61
C SER A 243 -28.16 49.26 -32.08
N GLU A 244 -28.98 48.26 -32.43
CA GLU A 244 -30.37 48.44 -32.88
C GLU A 244 -31.12 47.12 -33.22
N SER A 245 -32.44 47.20 -33.07
CA SER A 245 -33.49 46.18 -33.13
C SER A 245 -34.11 45.99 -34.51
N GLY A 246 -34.82 44.86 -34.73
CA GLY A 246 -35.86 44.76 -35.76
C GLY A 246 -36.62 43.42 -35.72
N LYS A 247 -37.94 43.50 -35.52
CA LYS A 247 -38.94 42.40 -35.44
C LYS A 247 -39.56 42.11 -36.82
N GLU A 248 -40.12 40.90 -37.03
CA GLU A 248 -41.55 40.60 -37.25
C GLU A 248 -41.81 39.22 -37.93
N ASP A 249 -42.78 38.50 -37.35
CA ASP A 249 -43.54 37.26 -37.72
C ASP A 249 -44.58 37.53 -38.85
N PRO A 250 -45.61 36.68 -39.21
CA PRO A 250 -46.01 35.30 -38.80
C PRO A 250 -46.50 34.37 -39.95
N ASP A 251 -46.84 33.10 -39.63
CA ASP A 251 -48.20 32.47 -39.78
C ASP A 251 -48.15 30.93 -39.95
N SER A 252 -48.79 30.18 -39.04
CA SER A 252 -50.07 29.48 -39.29
C SER A 252 -50.47 28.48 -38.19
N GLU A 253 -51.75 28.62 -37.82
CA GLU A 253 -52.70 27.89 -36.97
C GLU A 253 -52.65 26.33 -37.04
N GLU A 254 -52.77 25.57 -35.94
CA GLU A 254 -53.91 25.30 -35.03
C GLU A 254 -54.68 24.01 -35.40
N GLN A 255 -54.74 23.01 -34.50
CA GLN A 255 -56.01 22.45 -34.01
C GLN A 255 -55.87 21.37 -32.92
N SER A 256 -56.73 21.54 -31.93
CA SER A 256 -56.91 20.82 -30.67
C SER A 256 -57.82 19.59 -30.75
N GLY A 257 -57.69 18.68 -29.78
CA GLY A 257 -58.75 17.75 -29.38
C GLY A 257 -58.68 17.41 -27.88
N LYS A 258 -59.69 17.86 -27.11
CA LYS A 258 -59.99 17.62 -25.68
C LYS A 258 -60.37 16.12 -25.45
N SER A 259 -60.42 15.49 -24.25
CA SER A 259 -60.88 15.93 -22.92
C SER A 259 -60.59 14.88 -21.82
N ASP A 260 -60.23 15.37 -20.64
CA ASP A 260 -60.59 15.01 -19.24
C ASP A 260 -60.92 13.58 -18.74
N THR A 261 -60.23 13.31 -17.62
CA THR A 261 -60.60 12.58 -16.39
C THR A 261 -60.69 11.05 -16.35
N GLN A 262 -59.75 10.44 -15.63
CA GLN A 262 -60.04 9.68 -14.40
C GLN A 262 -58.79 9.51 -13.52
N LYS A 263 -58.97 9.72 -12.21
CA LYS A 263 -58.03 9.37 -11.15
C LYS A 263 -58.01 7.84 -10.99
N GLU A 264 -56.84 7.23 -10.97
CA GLU A 264 -56.60 5.93 -10.33
C GLU A 264 -55.35 6.00 -9.44
N GLU A 265 -55.43 5.23 -8.36
CA GLU A 265 -54.60 5.20 -7.15
C GLU A 265 -53.17 4.67 -7.36
N PRO A 266 -52.24 4.89 -6.40
CA PRO A 266 -50.86 4.46 -6.53
C PRO A 266 -50.75 2.93 -6.43
N SER A 267 -50.35 2.27 -7.52
CA SER A 267 -50.05 0.84 -7.51
C SER A 267 -48.77 0.57 -6.74
N GLU A 268 -48.96 0.01 -5.55
CA GLU A 268 -48.17 -1.02 -4.87
C GLU A 268 -46.74 -1.26 -5.37
N ALA A 269 -45.80 -0.99 -4.46
CA ALA A 269 -44.49 -1.61 -4.29
C ALA A 269 -44.12 -2.67 -5.34
N GLN A 270 -43.43 -2.23 -6.40
CA GLN A 270 -42.49 -3.11 -7.08
C GLN A 270 -41.47 -3.54 -6.04
N ASN A 271 -41.58 -4.82 -5.64
CA ASN A 271 -40.54 -5.53 -4.91
C ASN A 271 -39.31 -5.56 -5.83
N GLN A 272 -38.51 -4.49 -5.83
CA GLN A 272 -37.30 -4.39 -6.63
C GLN A 272 -36.39 -5.52 -6.17
N ARG A 273 -36.07 -6.45 -7.09
CA ARG A 273 -34.95 -7.36 -6.87
C ARG A 273 -33.75 -6.49 -6.51
N PRO A 274 -32.99 -6.80 -5.45
CA PRO A 274 -31.81 -6.01 -5.09
C PRO A 274 -30.93 -5.85 -6.32
N SER A 275 -30.50 -4.62 -6.58
CA SER A 275 -29.60 -4.33 -7.69
C SER A 275 -28.35 -5.18 -7.51
N VAL A 276 -27.73 -5.62 -8.61
CA VAL A 276 -26.51 -6.43 -8.55
C VAL A 276 -25.42 -5.73 -7.74
N ILE A 277 -25.35 -4.40 -7.86
CA ILE A 277 -24.40 -3.57 -7.10
C ILE A 277 -24.65 -3.55 -5.58
N ASP A 278 -25.84 -3.92 -5.12
CA ASP A 278 -26.15 -4.00 -3.68
C ASP A 278 -25.62 -5.28 -3.03
N LYS A 279 -25.19 -6.26 -3.83
CA LYS A 279 -24.60 -7.52 -3.37
C LYS A 279 -23.08 -7.49 -3.31
N VAL A 280 -22.45 -6.49 -3.93
CA VAL A 280 -21.00 -6.38 -4.04
C VAL A 280 -20.46 -5.42 -2.99
N SER A 281 -19.35 -5.80 -2.38
CA SER A 281 -18.57 -5.02 -1.41
C SER A 281 -17.14 -4.81 -1.91
N VAL A 282 -16.51 -3.73 -1.42
CA VAL A 282 -15.06 -3.55 -1.60
C VAL A 282 -14.35 -4.73 -0.91
N GLY A 283 -13.39 -5.33 -1.59
CA GLY A 283 -12.71 -6.56 -1.15
C GLY A 283 -13.24 -7.84 -1.80
N ASP A 284 -14.40 -7.80 -2.47
CA ASP A 284 -14.92 -8.95 -3.21
C ASP A 284 -14.10 -9.22 -4.47
N TYR A 285 -14.21 -10.45 -4.97
CA TYR A 285 -13.51 -10.93 -6.16
C TYR A 285 -14.48 -11.15 -7.32
N ILE A 286 -14.05 -10.80 -8.54
CA ILE A 286 -14.82 -10.96 -9.78
C ILE A 286 -13.94 -11.63 -10.83
N GLU A 287 -14.44 -12.68 -11.48
CA GLU A 287 -13.85 -13.25 -12.68
C GLU A 287 -14.38 -12.52 -13.92
N PHE A 288 -13.48 -11.94 -14.71
CA PHE A 288 -13.85 -11.14 -15.89
C PHE A 288 -12.69 -11.02 -16.89
N GLY A 289 -12.91 -11.37 -18.15
CA GLY A 289 -11.86 -11.29 -19.16
C GLY A 289 -10.81 -12.39 -19.01
N ALA A 290 -10.04 -12.56 -20.08
CA ALA A 290 -8.96 -13.53 -20.17
C ALA A 290 -7.68 -12.86 -20.69
N TYR A 291 -6.55 -13.22 -20.09
CA TYR A 291 -5.24 -12.77 -20.50
C TYR A 291 -4.24 -13.93 -20.42
N GLU A 292 -3.50 -14.14 -21.51
CA GLU A 292 -2.39 -15.09 -21.56
C GLU A 292 -1.15 -14.32 -22.00
N PRO A 293 -0.12 -14.17 -21.14
CA PRO A 293 1.20 -13.69 -21.56
C PRO A 293 1.69 -14.52 -22.75
N GLN A 294 2.09 -13.88 -23.85
CA GLN A 294 2.54 -14.59 -25.04
C GLN A 294 3.95 -15.16 -24.83
N GLY A 295 4.06 -16.43 -24.46
CA GLY A 295 5.37 -17.10 -24.41
C GLY A 295 5.36 -18.45 -23.74
N TYR A 296 4.78 -18.56 -22.55
CA TYR A 296 4.86 -19.78 -21.75
C TYR A 296 3.69 -19.84 -20.77
N SER A 297 2.75 -20.74 -21.02
CA SER A 297 1.97 -21.36 -19.95
C SER A 297 1.79 -22.82 -20.34
N SER A 298 2.35 -23.73 -19.54
CA SER A 298 2.20 -25.16 -19.79
C SER A 298 0.83 -25.69 -19.35
N GLU A 299 0.03 -24.87 -18.65
CA GLU A 299 -1.19 -25.33 -17.98
C GLU A 299 -2.44 -24.45 -18.16
N ASN A 300 -2.36 -23.24 -18.76
CA ASN A 300 -3.50 -22.31 -18.95
C ASN A 300 -4.34 -22.05 -17.69
N ALA A 301 -3.80 -22.34 -16.49
CA ALA A 301 -4.59 -22.45 -15.26
C ALA A 301 -5.02 -21.10 -14.68
N ASP A 302 -4.38 -20.00 -15.10
CA ASP A 302 -4.60 -18.63 -14.63
C ASP A 302 -4.91 -17.64 -15.75
N ARG A 303 -5.43 -18.15 -16.89
CA ARG A 303 -5.90 -17.35 -18.03
C ARG A 303 -7.03 -16.39 -17.64
N ASP A 304 -8.03 -16.91 -16.94
CA ASP A 304 -9.22 -16.14 -16.56
C ASP A 304 -8.83 -15.18 -15.44
N ILE A 305 -9.11 -13.89 -15.64
CA ILE A 305 -8.58 -12.86 -14.76
C ILE A 305 -9.50 -12.71 -13.55
N ILE A 306 -8.92 -12.93 -12.36
CA ILE A 306 -9.56 -12.57 -11.11
C ILE A 306 -9.22 -11.13 -10.73
N TRP A 307 -10.26 -10.34 -10.51
CA TRP A 307 -10.21 -8.94 -10.13
C TRP A 307 -10.68 -8.74 -8.69
N LEU A 308 -10.04 -7.82 -7.99
CA LEU A 308 -10.43 -7.30 -6.68
C LEU A 308 -11.29 -6.04 -6.87
N VAL A 309 -12.45 -5.96 -6.21
CA VAL A 309 -13.26 -4.75 -6.14
C VAL A 309 -12.61 -3.75 -5.20
N ILE A 310 -12.19 -2.60 -5.72
CA ILE A 310 -11.44 -1.58 -4.95
C ILE A 310 -12.22 -0.28 -4.76
N ASP A 311 -13.28 -0.04 -5.54
CA ASP A 311 -14.24 1.06 -5.34
C ASP A 311 -15.59 0.74 -6.01
N ILE A 312 -16.66 1.33 -5.50
CA ILE A 312 -18.04 1.10 -5.97
C ILE A 312 -18.73 2.44 -6.21
N ASN A 313 -19.12 2.71 -7.47
CA ASN A 313 -19.94 3.85 -7.82
C ASN A 313 -21.40 3.42 -8.02
N LYS A 314 -22.18 3.52 -6.94
CA LYS A 314 -23.61 3.14 -6.95
C LYS A 314 -24.48 4.00 -7.87
N GLU A 315 -24.15 5.28 -8.00
CA GLU A 315 -24.93 6.21 -8.84
C GLU A 315 -24.79 5.89 -10.33
N LYS A 316 -23.59 5.48 -10.75
CA LYS A 316 -23.29 5.11 -12.15
C LYS A 316 -23.42 3.61 -12.42
N ASN A 317 -23.76 2.82 -11.40
CA ASN A 317 -23.79 1.36 -11.48
C ASN A 317 -22.46 0.77 -12.01
N GLN A 318 -21.34 1.26 -11.48
CA GLN A 318 -19.98 0.92 -11.93
C GLN A 318 -19.13 0.36 -10.79
N LEU A 319 -18.23 -0.57 -11.12
CA LEU A 319 -17.20 -1.08 -10.22
C LEU A 319 -15.83 -0.67 -10.73
N LEU A 320 -14.97 -0.22 -9.81
CA LEU A 320 -13.54 -0.09 -10.07
C LEU A 320 -12.85 -1.36 -9.58
N LEU A 321 -12.13 -2.00 -10.49
CA LEU A 321 -11.51 -3.28 -10.29
C LEU A 321 -9.99 -3.17 -10.46
N LEU A 322 -9.24 -3.91 -9.66
CA LEU A 322 -7.80 -4.08 -9.79
C LEU A 322 -7.51 -5.57 -9.93
N SER A 323 -6.67 -5.97 -10.88
CA SER A 323 -6.23 -7.36 -10.99
C SER A 323 -5.74 -7.88 -9.63
N HIS A 324 -6.23 -9.05 -9.22
CA HIS A 324 -5.88 -9.62 -7.91
C HIS A 324 -4.37 -9.89 -7.82
N LYS A 325 -3.82 -10.43 -8.92
CA LYS A 325 -2.41 -10.76 -9.10
C LYS A 325 -1.76 -9.88 -10.17
N ILE A 326 -0.43 -9.84 -10.16
CA ILE A 326 0.36 -9.29 -11.27
C ILE A 326 0.21 -10.22 -12.47
N LEU A 327 -0.18 -9.67 -13.62
CA LEU A 327 -0.55 -10.46 -14.80
C LEU A 327 0.59 -10.68 -15.78
N ASP A 328 1.64 -9.85 -15.73
CA ASP A 328 2.81 -9.92 -16.62
C ASP A 328 3.99 -9.12 -16.03
N MET A 329 5.20 -9.31 -16.56
CA MET A 329 6.39 -8.50 -16.31
C MET A 329 6.74 -7.73 -17.57
N LYS A 330 6.60 -6.40 -17.55
CA LYS A 330 6.88 -5.56 -18.73
C LYS A 330 7.49 -4.23 -18.32
N PRO A 331 8.46 -3.71 -19.09
CA PRO A 331 8.92 -2.35 -18.90
C PRO A 331 7.80 -1.35 -19.19
N TYR A 332 7.75 -0.30 -18.37
CA TYR A 332 6.77 0.78 -18.49
C TYR A 332 6.92 1.53 -19.82
N ASP A 333 8.17 1.80 -20.20
CA ASP A 333 8.57 2.42 -21.46
C ASP A 333 10.00 1.99 -21.83
N VAL A 334 10.52 2.34 -23.01
CA VAL A 334 11.88 1.94 -23.42
C VAL A 334 12.76 3.14 -23.78
N ALA A 335 14.08 2.93 -23.75
CA ALA A 335 15.07 3.95 -24.14
C ALA A 335 14.73 4.62 -25.48
N GLU A 336 14.58 5.95 -25.51
CA GLU A 336 14.19 6.66 -26.73
C GLU A 336 15.27 6.61 -27.82
N SER A 337 16.52 6.28 -27.50
CA SER A 337 17.56 5.97 -28.49
C SER A 337 17.32 4.62 -29.21
N GLY A 338 16.56 3.72 -28.58
CA GLY A 338 16.37 2.32 -28.97
C GLY A 338 17.40 1.36 -28.42
N VAL A 339 18.34 1.84 -27.61
CA VAL A 339 19.28 0.99 -26.88
C VAL A 339 19.45 1.52 -25.47
N PHE A 340 19.10 0.69 -24.47
CA PHE A 340 19.34 1.03 -23.07
C PHE A 340 20.82 1.39 -22.82
N ASP A 341 21.06 2.37 -21.95
CA ASP A 341 22.39 2.92 -21.64
C ASP A 341 23.07 3.66 -22.81
N LYS A 342 22.37 3.96 -23.91
CA LYS A 342 22.94 4.73 -25.04
C LYS A 342 22.08 5.90 -25.48
N ASP A 343 22.74 6.95 -25.96
CA ASP A 343 22.08 8.04 -26.65
C ASP A 343 21.88 7.71 -28.14
N SER A 344 21.24 8.62 -28.87
CA SER A 344 20.99 8.51 -30.30
C SER A 344 22.25 8.50 -31.18
N GLU A 345 23.39 8.97 -30.66
CA GLU A 345 24.70 8.91 -31.32
C GLU A 345 25.47 7.61 -31.01
N GLY A 346 24.98 6.82 -30.03
CA GLY A 346 25.57 5.57 -29.58
C GLY A 346 26.60 5.73 -28.45
N ASN A 347 26.71 6.92 -27.85
CA ASN A 347 27.55 7.14 -26.68
C ASN A 347 26.90 6.48 -25.45
N SER A 348 27.73 5.92 -24.57
CA SER A 348 27.26 5.27 -23.35
C SER A 348 26.96 6.28 -22.25
N TYR A 349 25.94 5.98 -21.45
CA TYR A 349 25.63 6.68 -20.20
C TYR A 349 26.82 6.61 -19.22
N ASP A 350 27.27 7.77 -18.73
CA ASP A 350 28.34 7.87 -17.74
C ASP A 350 27.77 8.16 -16.34
N ARG A 351 27.77 7.13 -15.49
CA ARG A 351 27.29 7.20 -14.11
C ARG A 351 28.06 8.21 -13.25
N THR A 352 29.29 8.56 -13.61
CA THR A 352 30.13 9.48 -12.82
C THR A 352 29.68 10.94 -12.91
N ILE A 353 28.89 11.28 -13.93
CA ILE A 353 28.37 12.63 -14.18
C ILE A 353 26.84 12.65 -14.23
N LYS A 354 26.19 11.67 -13.60
CA LYS A 354 24.72 11.46 -13.67
C LYS A 354 23.90 12.73 -13.40
N ASP A 355 24.34 13.56 -12.45
CA ASP A 355 23.63 14.76 -12.02
C ASP A 355 23.80 15.95 -13.00
N THR A 356 24.58 15.77 -14.07
CA THR A 356 24.82 16.80 -15.09
C THR A 356 23.99 16.61 -16.36
N TYR A 357 23.39 15.44 -16.55
CA TYR A 357 22.55 15.18 -17.71
C TYR A 357 21.23 15.94 -17.63
N LEU A 358 20.82 16.48 -18.77
CA LEU A 358 19.48 17.05 -18.93
C LEU A 358 18.43 15.93 -18.98
N PHE A 359 17.18 16.27 -18.68
CA PHE A 359 16.08 15.31 -18.72
C PHE A 359 15.94 14.64 -20.09
N GLU A 360 16.04 15.40 -21.19
CA GLU A 360 16.00 14.84 -22.55
C GLU A 360 17.10 13.80 -22.79
N GLN A 361 18.31 14.05 -22.30
CA GLN A 361 19.41 13.08 -22.44
C GLN A 361 19.11 11.80 -21.64
N MET A 362 18.58 11.95 -20.42
CA MET A 362 18.18 10.80 -19.61
C MET A 362 17.08 9.98 -20.28
N ILE A 363 16.13 10.62 -20.96
CA ILE A 363 15.10 9.92 -21.72
C ILE A 363 15.70 9.14 -22.90
N GLU A 364 16.71 9.67 -23.59
CA GLU A 364 17.41 8.89 -24.63
C GLU A 364 18.01 7.60 -24.05
N PHE A 365 18.62 7.67 -22.87
CA PHE A 365 19.25 6.53 -22.20
C PHE A 365 18.28 5.54 -21.54
N ARG A 366 17.10 5.99 -21.11
CA ARG A 366 16.25 5.29 -20.14
C ARG A 366 14.77 5.24 -20.51
N GLY A 367 14.31 5.99 -21.50
CA GLY A 367 12.89 6.10 -21.82
C GLY A 367 12.19 7.11 -20.94
N ASN A 368 10.86 7.17 -21.06
CA ASN A 368 10.08 8.27 -20.53
C ASN A 368 9.03 7.79 -19.52
N SER A 369 8.89 8.51 -18.41
CA SER A 369 7.88 8.22 -17.39
C SER A 369 6.51 8.89 -17.68
N ASP A 370 6.34 9.62 -18.79
CA ASP A 370 5.07 10.22 -19.23
C ASP A 370 4.02 9.14 -19.55
N TRP A 371 3.00 9.02 -18.68
CA TRP A 371 1.91 8.06 -18.84
C TRP A 371 1.18 8.19 -20.17
N GLU A 372 0.96 9.41 -20.69
CA GLU A 372 0.18 9.60 -21.93
C GLU A 372 0.80 8.89 -23.13
N LYS A 373 2.13 8.85 -23.15
CA LYS A 373 2.98 8.39 -24.25
C LYS A 373 3.58 7.00 -24.02
N SER A 374 3.51 6.48 -22.80
CA SER A 374 4.19 5.24 -22.45
C SER A 374 3.73 4.06 -23.31
N ASN A 375 4.70 3.20 -23.61
CA ASN A 375 4.43 1.94 -24.29
C ASN A 375 3.40 1.09 -23.53
N ILE A 376 3.49 1.03 -22.19
CA ILE A 376 2.58 0.21 -21.39
C ILE A 376 1.14 0.69 -21.48
N ARG A 377 0.88 2.00 -21.47
CA ARG A 377 -0.49 2.54 -21.61
C ARG A 377 -1.08 2.19 -22.98
N THR A 378 -0.26 2.29 -24.02
CA THR A 378 -0.67 1.98 -25.40
C THR A 378 -1.05 0.50 -25.53
N TRP A 379 -0.24 -0.39 -24.96
CA TRP A 379 -0.49 -1.83 -24.94
C TRP A 379 -1.74 -2.21 -24.12
N LEU A 380 -1.89 -1.66 -22.91
CA LEU A 380 -3.03 -1.90 -22.02
C LEU A 380 -4.39 -1.56 -22.67
N ASN A 381 -4.42 -0.55 -23.53
CA ASN A 381 -5.64 -0.05 -24.16
C ASN A 381 -5.86 -0.55 -25.60
N SER A 382 -5.08 -1.54 -26.06
CA SER A 382 -5.19 -2.09 -27.41
C SER A 382 -5.88 -3.47 -27.40
N ASP A 383 -6.81 -3.68 -28.35
CA ASP A 383 -7.42 -4.99 -28.66
C ASP A 383 -6.85 -5.61 -29.95
N ALA A 384 -5.81 -5.00 -30.52
CA ALA A 384 -5.20 -5.43 -31.76
C ALA A 384 -4.32 -6.66 -31.55
N ALA A 385 -4.29 -7.57 -32.54
CA ALA A 385 -3.37 -8.70 -32.57
C ALA A 385 -1.89 -8.29 -32.67
N ARG A 386 -1.63 -7.03 -33.07
CA ARG A 386 -0.33 -6.37 -33.04
C ARG A 386 -0.55 -4.90 -32.71
N VAL A 387 0.05 -4.43 -31.64
CA VAL A 387 -0.11 -3.05 -31.17
C VAL A 387 0.66 -2.10 -32.10
N THR A 388 0.08 -0.91 -32.35
CA THR A 388 0.79 0.20 -33.01
C THR A 388 1.15 1.24 -31.95
N TYR A 389 2.45 1.40 -31.71
CA TYR A 389 2.97 2.37 -30.75
C TYR A 389 3.08 3.75 -31.40
N LYS A 390 2.70 4.79 -30.65
CA LYS A 390 2.76 6.19 -31.14
C LYS A 390 4.21 6.69 -31.18
N ASP A 391 4.97 6.32 -30.17
CA ASP A 391 6.38 6.62 -30.04
C ASP A 391 7.20 5.38 -30.46
N ARG A 392 8.35 5.16 -29.82
CA ARG A 392 9.19 4.00 -30.12
C ARG A 392 8.49 2.70 -29.70
N GLU A 393 8.64 1.65 -30.50
CA GLU A 393 8.19 0.31 -30.12
C GLU A 393 9.01 -0.20 -28.92
N PRO A 394 8.40 -0.97 -27.99
CA PRO A 394 9.06 -1.51 -26.80
C PRO A 394 9.98 -2.69 -27.17
N ILE A 395 11.01 -2.40 -27.95
CA ILE A 395 11.96 -3.38 -28.50
C ILE A 395 12.94 -3.89 -27.44
N GLU A 396 13.38 -5.14 -27.62
CA GLU A 396 14.36 -5.85 -26.78
C GLU A 396 15.52 -4.96 -26.34
N LYS A 397 16.24 -4.35 -27.30
CA LYS A 397 17.40 -3.52 -26.98
C LYS A 397 17.11 -2.27 -26.17
N GLY A 398 15.86 -1.79 -26.18
CA GLY A 398 15.44 -0.60 -25.47
C GLY A 398 15.11 -0.84 -24.00
N THR A 399 14.93 -2.10 -23.60
CA THR A 399 14.64 -2.49 -22.21
C THR A 399 15.93 -2.61 -21.40
N ASP A 400 15.81 -2.50 -20.08
CA ASP A 400 16.86 -2.94 -19.16
C ASP A 400 17.08 -4.44 -19.33
N GLU A 401 18.32 -4.89 -19.21
CA GLU A 401 18.76 -6.28 -19.44
C GLU A 401 18.49 -6.88 -20.85
N TYR A 402 17.80 -6.15 -21.73
CA TYR A 402 17.34 -6.61 -23.04
C TYR A 402 16.30 -7.74 -22.99
N GLU A 403 15.49 -7.76 -21.93
CA GLU A 403 14.45 -8.78 -21.72
C GLU A 403 13.04 -8.16 -21.66
N ASN A 404 12.02 -9.01 -21.71
CA ASN A 404 10.59 -8.67 -21.57
C ASN A 404 10.10 -7.57 -22.53
N SER A 405 10.65 -7.50 -23.74
CA SER A 405 10.10 -6.67 -24.81
C SER A 405 8.79 -7.23 -25.34
N TYR A 406 7.92 -6.35 -25.84
CA TYR A 406 6.55 -6.72 -26.20
C TYR A 406 6.07 -6.05 -27.50
N GLU A 407 7.00 -5.68 -28.39
CA GLU A 407 6.69 -5.03 -29.67
C GLU A 407 5.95 -5.94 -30.66
N LEU A 408 6.05 -7.25 -30.47
CA LEU A 408 5.38 -8.27 -31.30
C LEU A 408 4.12 -8.83 -30.65
N GLU A 409 3.82 -8.46 -29.42
CA GLU A 409 2.69 -9.00 -28.68
C GLU A 409 1.35 -8.36 -29.11
N ALA A 410 0.27 -9.10 -28.86
CA ALA A 410 -1.07 -8.54 -28.96
C ALA A 410 -1.32 -7.57 -27.79
N GLY A 411 -2.25 -6.64 -28.00
CA GLY A 411 -2.69 -5.74 -26.94
C GLY A 411 -3.40 -6.50 -25.81
N PHE A 412 -3.39 -5.93 -24.60
CA PHE A 412 -3.97 -6.54 -23.41
C PHE A 412 -5.45 -6.94 -23.58
N LEU A 413 -6.23 -6.14 -24.32
CA LEU A 413 -7.65 -6.39 -24.56
C LEU A 413 -7.92 -7.34 -25.72
N HIS A 414 -6.89 -7.90 -26.38
CA HIS A 414 -7.05 -8.75 -27.54
C HIS A 414 -7.83 -10.04 -27.22
N GLY A 415 -7.60 -10.61 -26.04
CA GLY A 415 -8.28 -11.82 -25.56
C GLY A 415 -9.71 -11.60 -25.07
N PHE A 416 -10.13 -10.34 -24.88
CA PHE A 416 -11.45 -10.00 -24.35
C PHE A 416 -12.51 -10.15 -25.45
N THR A 417 -13.63 -10.77 -25.08
CA THR A 417 -14.82 -10.87 -25.94
C THR A 417 -15.44 -9.50 -26.22
N ASP A 418 -16.25 -9.39 -27.27
CA ASP A 418 -16.95 -8.14 -27.57
C ASP A 418 -17.92 -7.72 -26.46
N LYS A 419 -18.50 -8.68 -25.73
CA LYS A 419 -19.37 -8.42 -24.57
C LYS A 419 -18.55 -7.82 -23.43
N GLU A 420 -17.40 -8.39 -23.09
CA GLU A 420 -16.53 -7.87 -22.03
C GLU A 420 -15.99 -6.48 -22.39
N LYS A 421 -15.54 -6.28 -23.64
CA LYS A 421 -15.09 -4.97 -24.11
C LYS A 421 -16.19 -3.91 -24.05
N ALA A 422 -17.45 -4.29 -24.23
CA ALA A 422 -18.59 -3.38 -24.11
C ALA A 422 -18.90 -3.01 -22.65
N MET A 423 -18.49 -3.81 -21.67
CA MET A 423 -18.64 -3.51 -20.24
C MET A 423 -17.57 -2.53 -19.73
N LEU A 424 -16.40 -2.48 -20.37
CA LEU A 424 -15.31 -1.58 -20.00
C LEU A 424 -15.71 -0.11 -20.18
N CYS A 425 -15.59 0.65 -19.10
CA CYS A 425 -15.85 2.09 -19.07
C CYS A 425 -14.55 2.87 -19.24
N GLU A 426 -14.54 3.77 -20.21
CA GLU A 426 -13.45 4.75 -20.34
C GLU A 426 -13.54 5.79 -19.21
N ARG A 427 -12.40 6.09 -18.58
CA ARG A 427 -12.30 6.99 -17.43
C ARG A 427 -11.27 8.08 -17.69
N GLU A 428 -11.53 9.27 -17.15
CA GLU A 428 -10.51 10.30 -17.02
C GLU A 428 -9.49 9.91 -15.96
N ILE A 429 -8.25 9.71 -16.40
CA ILE A 429 -7.11 9.33 -15.56
C ILE A 429 -6.21 10.54 -15.38
N ILE A 430 -6.00 10.93 -14.13
CA ILE A 430 -5.14 12.05 -13.74
C ILE A 430 -3.79 11.50 -13.29
N THR A 431 -2.72 12.06 -13.85
CA THR A 431 -1.34 11.68 -13.53
C THR A 431 -0.52 12.95 -13.29
N THR A 432 0.33 12.97 -12.26
CA THR A 432 1.27 14.06 -12.02
C THR A 432 2.31 14.12 -13.14
N LEU A 433 2.77 15.32 -13.47
CA LEU A 433 3.82 15.51 -14.47
C LEU A 433 5.16 14.97 -13.97
N ASN A 434 5.96 14.40 -14.87
CA ASN A 434 7.38 14.14 -14.59
C ASN A 434 8.19 15.45 -14.58
N GLY A 435 9.46 15.37 -14.19
CA GLY A 435 10.33 16.54 -14.07
C GLY A 435 10.49 17.34 -15.36
N LEU A 436 10.51 16.68 -16.52
CA LEU A 436 10.62 17.34 -17.82
C LEU A 436 9.35 18.12 -18.17
N GLU A 437 8.19 17.49 -18.05
CA GLU A 437 6.92 18.12 -18.39
C GLU A 437 6.61 19.27 -17.42
N ALA A 438 6.86 19.06 -16.12
CA ALA A 438 6.71 20.09 -15.12
C ALA A 438 7.62 21.30 -15.37
N GLN A 439 8.87 21.08 -15.78
CA GLN A 439 9.79 22.15 -16.18
C GLN A 439 9.29 22.90 -17.43
N LYS A 440 8.80 22.17 -18.44
CA LYS A 440 8.28 22.77 -19.68
C LYS A 440 7.01 23.60 -19.45
N GLU A 441 6.17 23.18 -18.53
CA GLU A 441 4.89 23.83 -18.21
C GLU A 441 4.99 24.86 -17.08
N ASP A 442 6.17 25.05 -16.47
CA ASP A 442 6.37 25.90 -15.28
C ASP A 442 5.40 25.52 -14.14
N LYS A 443 5.28 24.21 -13.87
CA LYS A 443 4.41 23.63 -12.85
C LYS A 443 5.20 22.88 -11.79
N LYS A 444 4.59 22.69 -10.62
CA LYS A 444 5.17 21.89 -9.54
C LYS A 444 5.13 20.39 -9.89
N ALA A 445 6.27 19.70 -9.82
CA ALA A 445 6.36 18.25 -9.99
C ALA A 445 6.23 17.51 -8.64
N PHE A 446 5.64 16.31 -8.65
CA PHE A 446 5.52 15.48 -7.44
C PHE A 446 6.76 14.62 -7.25
N SER A 447 7.44 14.74 -6.12
CA SER A 447 8.47 13.80 -5.66
C SER A 447 8.37 13.64 -4.15
N THR A 448 8.79 12.49 -3.65
CA THR A 448 8.82 12.15 -2.23
C THR A 448 10.10 11.39 -1.89
N ASP A 449 10.66 11.69 -0.72
CA ASP A 449 11.76 10.92 -0.09
C ASP A 449 11.22 9.82 0.85
N SER A 450 9.92 9.84 1.15
CA SER A 450 9.25 8.77 1.90
C SER A 450 9.04 7.54 1.03
N ASP A 451 9.13 6.37 1.65
CA ASP A 451 8.83 5.06 1.10
C ASP A 451 7.64 4.38 1.80
N SER A 452 6.82 5.14 2.55
CA SER A 452 5.69 4.64 3.35
C SER A 452 4.34 5.01 2.73
N ILE A 453 3.47 4.04 2.40
CA ILE A 453 2.15 4.32 1.83
C ILE A 453 1.20 5.03 2.82
N ALA A 454 1.56 5.03 4.11
CA ALA A 454 0.77 5.63 5.17
C ALA A 454 0.85 7.17 5.18
N ASP A 455 1.80 7.76 4.44
CA ASP A 455 1.97 9.21 4.40
C ASP A 455 0.94 9.85 3.47
N THR A 456 0.47 11.06 3.77
CA THR A 456 -0.56 11.70 2.93
C THR A 456 -0.02 12.12 1.57
N TYR A 457 -0.72 11.69 0.50
CA TYR A 457 -0.47 12.14 -0.86
C TYR A 457 -1.67 12.94 -1.39
N ASP A 458 -1.44 14.19 -1.77
CA ASP A 458 -2.44 15.06 -2.40
C ASP A 458 -1.88 15.57 -3.73
N PHE A 459 -2.38 15.03 -4.83
CA PHE A 459 -1.91 15.37 -6.17
C PHE A 459 -2.54 16.65 -6.72
N SER A 460 -3.56 17.21 -6.05
CA SER A 460 -4.28 18.40 -6.52
C SER A 460 -3.42 19.67 -6.58
N ILE A 461 -2.31 19.71 -5.83
CA ILE A 461 -1.40 20.85 -5.76
C ILE A 461 -0.27 20.81 -6.80
N TYR A 462 -0.18 19.73 -7.57
CA TYR A 462 0.90 19.51 -8.55
C TYR A 462 0.40 19.73 -9.98
N GLY A 463 1.34 19.92 -10.90
CA GLY A 463 1.05 19.83 -12.31
C GLY A 463 0.57 18.42 -12.66
N THR A 464 -0.53 18.34 -13.39
CA THR A 464 -1.10 17.07 -13.82
C THR A 464 -1.46 17.10 -15.30
N LYS A 465 -1.56 15.90 -15.87
CA LYS A 465 -2.13 15.63 -17.20
C LYS A 465 -3.31 14.68 -17.05
N THR A 466 -4.28 14.82 -17.93
CA THR A 466 -5.47 13.96 -17.99
C THR A 466 -5.47 13.15 -19.28
N THR A 467 -5.67 11.85 -19.14
CA THR A 467 -5.84 10.90 -20.24
C THR A 467 -7.21 10.23 -20.13
N LYS A 468 -7.63 9.52 -21.19
CA LYS A 468 -8.85 8.71 -21.19
C LYS A 468 -8.49 7.27 -21.48
N ASP A 469 -8.74 6.40 -20.50
CA ASP A 469 -8.27 5.01 -20.51
C ASP A 469 -9.40 4.06 -20.12
N LYS A 470 -9.45 2.89 -20.74
CA LYS A 470 -10.26 1.74 -20.30
C LYS A 470 -9.51 0.89 -19.28
N VAL A 471 -8.19 0.79 -19.47
CA VAL A 471 -7.28 0.01 -18.65
C VAL A 471 -6.11 0.91 -18.25
N PHE A 472 -5.77 0.94 -16.97
CA PHE A 472 -4.74 1.84 -16.44
C PHE A 472 -4.00 1.22 -15.26
N LEU A 473 -2.82 1.76 -14.93
CA LEU A 473 -2.13 1.45 -13.69
C LEU A 473 -2.55 2.47 -12.63
N LEU A 474 -2.67 2.06 -11.36
CA LEU A 474 -3.00 3.00 -10.27
C LEU A 474 -1.89 4.04 -10.07
N SER A 475 -2.25 5.20 -9.54
CA SER A 475 -1.29 6.18 -8.99
C SER A 475 -1.01 5.89 -7.52
N LEU A 476 0.03 6.49 -6.95
CA LEU A 476 0.32 6.37 -5.51
C LEU A 476 -0.87 6.87 -4.64
N GLU A 477 -1.45 8.01 -5.00
CA GLU A 477 -2.66 8.55 -4.34
C GLU A 477 -3.84 7.57 -4.42
N GLU A 478 -4.02 6.87 -5.54
CA GLU A 478 -5.07 5.87 -5.71
C GLU A 478 -4.79 4.56 -4.98
N VAL A 479 -3.52 4.12 -4.89
CA VAL A 479 -3.15 2.98 -4.04
C VAL A 479 -3.47 3.30 -2.58
N GLN A 480 -3.11 4.49 -2.10
CA GLN A 480 -3.46 4.91 -0.76
C GLN A 480 -4.99 4.93 -0.58
N LYS A 481 -5.70 5.63 -1.47
CA LYS A 481 -7.15 5.83 -1.37
C LYS A 481 -7.94 4.54 -1.46
N TYR A 482 -7.67 3.69 -2.45
CA TYR A 482 -8.51 2.54 -2.76
C TYR A 482 -8.04 1.26 -2.08
N LEU A 483 -6.73 1.11 -1.81
CA LEU A 483 -6.21 -0.09 -1.16
C LEU A 483 -5.92 0.15 0.33
N TYR A 484 -4.97 1.03 0.63
CA TYR A 484 -4.49 1.23 2.00
C TYR A 484 -5.61 1.69 2.95
N ASN A 485 -6.37 2.71 2.56
CA ASN A 485 -7.49 3.25 3.35
C ASN A 485 -8.70 2.31 3.44
N ASN A 486 -8.75 1.25 2.63
CA ASN A 486 -9.79 0.22 2.69
C ASN A 486 -9.28 -1.09 3.31
N ASN A 487 -8.11 -1.09 3.97
CA ASN A 487 -7.46 -2.28 4.53
C ASN A 487 -7.17 -3.40 3.52
N LEU A 488 -7.06 -3.08 2.24
CA LEU A 488 -6.66 -4.05 1.23
C LEU A 488 -5.13 -4.17 1.21
N ILE A 489 -4.63 -5.35 0.84
CA ILE A 489 -3.21 -5.61 0.70
C ILE A 489 -2.69 -4.90 -0.56
N ILE A 490 -1.68 -4.05 -0.39
CA ILE A 490 -1.04 -3.32 -1.50
C ILE A 490 -0.04 -4.20 -2.28
N PHE A 491 0.57 -5.17 -1.60
CA PHE A 491 1.49 -6.13 -2.19
C PHE A 491 0.74 -7.18 -3.02
N ALA A 492 1.36 -7.68 -4.09
CA ALA A 492 0.71 -8.59 -5.01
C ALA A 492 1.63 -9.75 -5.38
N GLU A 493 1.05 -10.96 -5.45
CA GLU A 493 1.70 -12.11 -6.05
C GLU A 493 1.59 -12.04 -7.57
N PRO A 494 2.58 -12.52 -8.32
CA PRO A 494 2.41 -12.79 -9.75
C PRO A 494 1.56 -14.03 -10.01
N THR A 495 0.93 -14.05 -11.18
CA THR A 495 0.39 -15.26 -11.79
C THR A 495 1.56 -16.20 -12.15
N GLN A 496 1.28 -17.49 -12.31
CA GLN A 496 2.31 -18.43 -12.75
C GLN A 496 2.72 -18.11 -14.19
N SER A 497 1.76 -17.75 -15.04
CA SER A 497 2.06 -17.35 -16.41
C SER A 497 2.95 -16.10 -16.48
N ALA A 498 2.78 -15.12 -15.59
CA ALA A 498 3.68 -13.96 -15.52
C ALA A 498 5.11 -14.33 -15.11
N MET A 499 5.26 -15.31 -14.21
CA MET A 499 6.57 -15.82 -13.80
C MET A 499 7.23 -16.66 -14.89
N ASP A 500 6.44 -17.46 -15.61
CA ASP A 500 6.93 -18.32 -16.69
C ASP A 500 7.36 -17.52 -17.94
N SER A 501 6.79 -16.32 -18.14
CA SER A 501 7.13 -15.42 -19.24
C SER A 501 8.19 -14.36 -18.90
N ASP A 502 8.63 -14.27 -17.64
CA ASP A 502 9.66 -13.32 -17.23
C ASP A 502 11.06 -13.88 -17.53
N ASP A 503 11.76 -13.26 -18.47
CA ASP A 503 13.13 -13.61 -18.84
C ASP A 503 14.18 -12.75 -18.11
N SER A 504 13.75 -11.81 -17.26
CA SER A 504 14.67 -10.92 -16.55
C SER A 504 15.46 -11.63 -15.44
N SER A 505 16.57 -11.03 -15.04
CA SER A 505 17.38 -11.51 -13.91
C SER A 505 16.86 -11.03 -12.54
N TYR A 506 15.72 -10.32 -12.54
CA TYR A 506 15.11 -9.81 -11.32
C TYR A 506 14.60 -10.98 -10.49
N TYR A 507 15.16 -11.16 -9.29
CA TYR A 507 14.72 -12.19 -8.37
C TYR A 507 14.47 -11.59 -6.99
N PHE A 508 13.20 -11.61 -6.57
CA PHE A 508 12.80 -11.20 -5.24
C PHE A 508 12.56 -12.46 -4.41
N ASN A 509 13.33 -12.62 -3.33
CA ASN A 509 13.12 -13.70 -2.38
C ASN A 509 11.91 -13.41 -1.46
N SER A 510 10.74 -13.21 -2.07
CA SER A 510 9.48 -12.85 -1.43
C SER A 510 8.31 -13.54 -2.13
N LYS A 511 7.20 -13.67 -1.40
CA LYS A 511 5.91 -14.09 -1.96
C LYS A 511 5.36 -13.03 -2.94
N TYR A 512 5.64 -11.75 -2.68
CA TYR A 512 5.15 -10.63 -3.47
C TYR A 512 6.22 -10.12 -4.42
N TRP A 513 5.78 -9.50 -5.51
CA TRP A 513 6.65 -8.92 -6.53
C TRP A 513 6.39 -7.42 -6.68
N PRO A 514 7.38 -6.60 -7.05
CA PRO A 514 7.13 -5.18 -7.28
C PRO A 514 6.21 -4.97 -8.49
N TRP A 515 5.33 -3.97 -8.42
CA TRP A 515 4.43 -3.66 -9.52
C TRP A 515 4.28 -2.16 -9.78
N SER A 516 4.27 -1.81 -11.06
CA SER A 516 4.39 -0.45 -11.57
C SER A 516 3.15 0.38 -11.28
N LEU A 517 3.37 1.63 -10.88
CA LEU A 517 2.38 2.69 -10.83
C LEU A 517 2.57 3.63 -12.02
N ARG A 518 1.53 4.37 -12.37
CA ARG A 518 1.65 5.46 -13.37
C ARG A 518 2.25 6.74 -12.80
N THR A 519 2.53 6.80 -11.50
CA THR A 519 3.09 8.00 -10.85
C THR A 519 4.57 8.13 -11.20
N PRO A 520 4.99 9.21 -11.89
CA PRO A 520 6.40 9.46 -12.16
C PRO A 520 7.12 10.06 -10.94
N ASN A 521 8.44 10.00 -10.95
CA ASN A 521 9.27 10.85 -10.09
C ASN A 521 9.39 12.25 -10.71
N GLY A 522 8.88 13.27 -10.03
CA GLY A 522 8.96 14.68 -10.45
C GLY A 522 10.37 15.27 -10.42
N ALA A 523 11.34 14.60 -9.79
CA ALA A 523 12.76 14.97 -9.85
C ALA A 523 13.49 14.33 -11.05
N SER A 524 12.80 13.50 -11.85
CA SER A 524 13.34 12.76 -12.99
C SER A 524 12.38 12.80 -14.17
N ALA A 525 12.79 12.32 -15.33
CA ALA A 525 11.93 12.15 -16.50
C ALA A 525 11.79 10.69 -16.95
N HIS A 526 12.51 9.78 -16.29
CA HIS A 526 12.64 8.37 -16.67
C HIS A 526 12.39 7.41 -15.51
N GLU A 527 11.95 7.93 -14.36
CA GLU A 527 11.66 7.11 -13.17
C GLU A 527 10.15 7.11 -12.89
N ILE A 528 9.66 5.93 -12.56
CA ILE A 528 8.29 5.67 -12.11
C ILE A 528 8.31 5.09 -10.71
N LEU A 529 7.21 5.23 -9.98
CA LEU A 529 7.01 4.50 -8.73
C LEU A 529 6.50 3.09 -8.99
N ALA A 530 6.90 2.15 -8.15
CA ALA A 530 6.31 0.83 -8.04
C ALA A 530 6.11 0.46 -6.58
N ILE A 531 5.04 -0.27 -6.27
CA ILE A 531 4.87 -0.90 -4.96
C ILE A 531 5.93 -1.99 -4.80
N SER A 532 6.53 -2.12 -3.63
CA SER A 532 7.62 -3.05 -3.34
C SER A 532 7.14 -4.49 -3.12
N ALA A 533 8.09 -5.43 -3.03
CA ALA A 533 7.84 -6.84 -2.73
C ALA A 533 7.54 -7.17 -1.26
N GLY A 534 7.29 -6.18 -0.39
CA GLY A 534 7.03 -6.38 1.04
C GLY A 534 8.16 -7.08 1.81
N ILE A 535 9.42 -6.88 1.40
CA ILE A 535 10.60 -7.49 2.05
C ILE A 535 10.94 -6.69 3.31
N SER A 536 11.34 -7.37 4.39
CA SER A 536 11.78 -6.71 5.62
C SER A 536 12.93 -5.74 5.32
N ASN A 537 12.81 -4.48 5.74
CA ASN A 537 13.72 -3.35 5.47
C ASN A 537 13.59 -2.66 4.10
N THR A 538 12.53 -2.95 3.34
CA THR A 538 12.13 -2.14 2.18
C THR A 538 10.83 -1.41 2.48
N GLY A 539 10.74 -0.11 2.19
CA GLY A 539 9.47 0.61 2.23
C GLY A 539 8.43 0.04 1.28
N ASP A 540 7.19 0.49 1.46
CA ASP A 540 6.00 0.06 0.73
C ASP A 540 6.11 0.29 -0.79
N PHE A 541 6.88 1.30 -1.22
CA PHE A 541 7.11 1.61 -2.65
C PHE A 541 8.50 2.21 -2.88
N ARG A 542 8.97 2.19 -4.14
CA ARG A 542 10.26 2.77 -4.56
C ARG A 542 10.22 3.30 -5.99
N TYR A 543 11.20 4.13 -6.35
CA TYR A 543 11.43 4.51 -7.74
C TYR A 543 12.18 3.41 -8.50
N TYR A 544 11.79 3.22 -9.74
CA TYR A 544 12.45 2.36 -10.72
C TYR A 544 12.56 3.10 -12.05
N TYR A 545 13.53 2.71 -12.87
CA TYR A 545 13.62 3.23 -14.23
C TYR A 545 12.44 2.70 -15.07
N ALA A 546 11.93 3.54 -15.97
CA ALA A 546 10.90 3.19 -16.92
C ALA A 546 11.18 1.91 -17.76
N PRO A 547 12.42 1.58 -18.16
CA PRO A 547 12.73 0.40 -18.95
C PRO A 547 13.04 -0.83 -18.10
N ALA A 548 12.84 -0.79 -16.77
CA ALA A 548 13.03 -1.94 -15.91
C ALA A 548 12.11 -3.10 -16.34
N CYS A 549 12.70 -4.17 -16.84
CA CYS A 549 11.99 -5.29 -17.47
C CYS A 549 11.28 -6.21 -16.46
N GLY A 550 11.81 -6.36 -15.25
CA GLY A 550 11.27 -7.25 -14.21
C GLY A 550 10.17 -6.66 -13.33
N LEU A 551 9.52 -5.55 -13.73
CA LEU A 551 8.43 -4.94 -12.97
C LEU A 551 7.06 -5.52 -13.36
N GLY A 552 6.26 -5.80 -12.34
CA GLY A 552 4.93 -6.35 -12.49
C GLY A 552 3.90 -5.36 -13.03
N ILE A 553 3.04 -5.86 -13.91
CA ILE A 553 1.89 -5.14 -14.45
C ILE A 553 0.62 -5.59 -13.74
N ARG A 554 0.03 -4.66 -12.97
CA ARG A 554 -1.21 -4.87 -12.22
C ARG A 554 -2.28 -3.87 -12.69
N PRO A 555 -3.01 -4.17 -13.78
CA PRO A 555 -3.96 -3.23 -14.36
C PRO A 555 -5.20 -3.07 -13.49
N ALA A 556 -5.82 -1.90 -13.62
CA ALA A 556 -7.13 -1.55 -13.11
C ALA A 556 -8.09 -1.22 -14.28
N ILE A 557 -9.37 -1.51 -14.08
CA ILE A 557 -10.46 -1.27 -15.05
C ILE A 557 -11.70 -0.75 -14.32
N THR A 558 -12.56 -0.04 -15.04
CA THR A 558 -13.93 0.24 -14.57
C THR A 558 -14.90 -0.55 -15.43
N ILE A 559 -15.84 -1.27 -14.82
CA ILE A 559 -16.91 -1.98 -15.55
C ILE A 559 -18.28 -1.41 -15.21
N SER A 560 -19.17 -1.40 -16.20
CA SER A 560 -20.61 -1.12 -16.03
C SER A 560 -21.36 -2.39 -15.68
N LEU A 561 -22.28 -2.31 -14.71
CA LEU A 561 -23.15 -3.41 -14.30
C LEU A 561 -24.55 -3.33 -14.93
N GLU A 562 -24.72 -2.61 -16.04
CA GLU A 562 -26.01 -2.55 -16.72
C GLU A 562 -26.37 -3.92 -17.33
N GLN A 563 -27.53 -4.46 -16.94
CA GLN A 563 -28.13 -5.69 -17.49
C GLN A 563 -27.37 -7.00 -17.20
N ILE A 564 -26.50 -7.03 -16.19
CA ILE A 564 -25.82 -8.25 -15.77
C ILE A 564 -26.47 -8.88 -14.54
N SER A 565 -26.14 -10.14 -14.31
CA SER A 565 -26.33 -10.81 -13.02
C SER A 565 -25.01 -11.46 -12.60
N PHE A 566 -24.74 -11.51 -11.30
CA PHE A 566 -23.63 -12.29 -10.76
C PHE A 566 -24.12 -13.65 -10.28
N GLU A 567 -23.33 -14.68 -10.58
CA GLU A 567 -23.27 -15.95 -9.85
C GLU A 567 -22.05 -15.94 -8.92
N GLY A 568 -22.03 -16.80 -7.90
CA GLY A 568 -20.96 -16.84 -6.91
C GLY A 568 -21.24 -16.01 -5.65
N GLU A 569 -20.27 -15.99 -4.74
CA GLU A 569 -20.38 -15.35 -3.41
C GLU A 569 -19.44 -14.14 -3.25
N GLY A 570 -18.55 -13.90 -4.22
CA GLY A 570 -17.58 -12.80 -4.17
C GLY A 570 -16.36 -13.09 -3.29
N SER A 571 -16.23 -14.31 -2.76
CA SER A 571 -15.03 -14.73 -2.02
C SER A 571 -13.90 -15.08 -2.99
N LYS A 572 -12.67 -15.21 -2.47
CA LYS A 572 -11.51 -15.60 -3.28
C LYS A 572 -11.67 -17.00 -3.89
N GLU A 573 -12.29 -17.92 -3.17
CA GLU A 573 -12.53 -19.31 -3.59
C GLU A 573 -13.77 -19.46 -4.48
N ASN A 574 -14.69 -18.49 -4.43
CA ASN A 574 -15.93 -18.47 -5.19
C ASN A 574 -16.23 -17.03 -5.67
N PRO A 575 -15.41 -16.51 -6.59
CA PRO A 575 -15.54 -15.15 -7.09
C PRO A 575 -16.88 -14.95 -7.77
N PHE A 576 -17.33 -13.70 -7.88
CA PHE A 576 -18.47 -13.38 -8.71
C PHE A 576 -18.13 -13.66 -10.18
N ILE A 577 -19.03 -14.34 -10.87
CA ILE A 577 -18.95 -14.59 -12.30
C ILE A 577 -20.10 -13.84 -12.97
N ILE A 578 -19.80 -13.13 -14.07
CA ILE A 578 -20.82 -12.42 -14.85
C ILE A 578 -21.62 -13.46 -15.64
N ALA A 579 -22.84 -13.73 -15.17
CA ALA A 579 -23.75 -14.67 -15.81
C ALA A 579 -24.32 -14.10 -17.12
N GLU A 580 -24.55 -14.99 -18.10
CA GLU A 580 -24.92 -14.64 -19.47
C GLU A 580 -26.23 -13.89 -19.64
#